data_AF-A0A415QEW7-F1
#
_entry.id   AF-A0A415QEW7-F1
#
_cell.length_a   1.000
_cell.length_b   1.000
_cell.length_c   1.000
_cell.angle_alpha   90.00
_cell.angle_beta   90.00
_cell.angle_gamma   90.00
#
_symmetry.space_group_name_H-M   'P 1'
#
loop_
_entity.id
_entity.type
_entity.pdbx_description
1 polymer ?
#
loop_
_entity_poly.entity_id
_entity_poly.type
_entity_poly.pdbx_seq_one_letter_code
_entity_poly.pdbx_strand_id
1 'polypeptide(L)'
;MKKESEIIDDEELKRFFLNEAMLLCPSALGDVLEREKLQILYNTLQKIVKLLGVLNHCNLEMHYVEIYHVFGFYFTEKDGEKRKKRKMSERLEDYGQFMYHLVRMKSVIAHYYAYSLQHLRSLEHTMELYYPGYLQNRMKDIPREQKMDILKEETEK
;
A
#
# COMPACT_ATOMS: atom_id res chain seq x y z
N MET A 1 -5.14 -36.69 -10.65
CA MET A 1 -3.78 -36.13 -10.54
C MET A 1 -3.87 -34.85 -9.74
N LYS A 2 -3.36 -34.84 -8.50
CA LYS A 2 -3.21 -33.60 -7.73
C LYS A 2 -2.00 -32.88 -8.31
N LYS A 3 -2.16 -31.63 -8.77
CA LYS A 3 -1.03 -30.76 -9.07
C LYS A 3 -0.22 -30.64 -7.78
N GLU A 4 0.97 -31.22 -7.76
CA GLU A 4 2.01 -30.82 -6.81
C GLU A 4 2.22 -29.34 -7.08
N SER A 5 1.68 -28.48 -6.21
CA SER A 5 2.11 -27.09 -6.17
C SER A 5 3.60 -27.13 -5.91
N GLU A 6 4.43 -26.69 -6.86
CA GLU A 6 5.85 -26.46 -6.62
C GLU A 6 5.97 -25.56 -5.39
N ILE A 7 6.31 -26.16 -4.26
CA ILE A 7 6.64 -25.44 -3.05
C ILE A 7 8.01 -24.85 -3.35
N ILE A 8 8.08 -23.53 -3.55
CA ILE A 8 9.34 -22.82 -3.70
C ILE A 8 10.22 -23.15 -2.48
N ASP A 9 11.45 -23.54 -2.74
CA ASP A 9 12.43 -23.84 -1.69
C ASP A 9 12.75 -22.58 -0.87
N ASP A 10 12.96 -22.72 0.44
CA ASP A 10 13.17 -21.58 1.36
C ASP A 10 14.40 -20.75 0.94
N GLU A 11 15.42 -21.40 0.37
CA GLU A 11 16.63 -20.74 -0.10
C GLU A 11 16.39 -19.95 -1.39
N GLU A 12 15.53 -20.46 -2.28
CA GLU A 12 15.08 -19.76 -3.47
C GLU A 12 14.23 -18.54 -3.10
N LEU A 13 13.36 -18.68 -2.10
CA LEU A 13 12.57 -17.56 -1.57
C LEU A 13 13.45 -16.48 -0.93
N LYS A 14 14.49 -16.87 -0.17
CA LYS A 14 15.49 -15.91 0.35
C LYS A 14 16.20 -15.16 -0.77
N ARG A 15 16.64 -15.86 -1.82
CA ARG A 15 17.29 -15.24 -2.99
C ARG A 15 16.35 -14.28 -3.72
N PHE A 16 15.09 -14.65 -3.86
CA PHE A 16 14.06 -13.78 -4.42
C PHE A 16 14.01 -12.44 -3.65
N PHE A 17 13.90 -12.50 -2.32
CA PHE A 17 13.84 -11.28 -1.50
C PHE A 17 15.13 -10.47 -1.52
N LEU A 18 16.30 -11.11 -1.60
CA LEU A 18 17.56 -10.39 -1.76
C LEU A 18 17.62 -9.62 -3.08
N ASN A 19 17.17 -10.25 -4.18
CA ASN A 19 17.09 -9.58 -5.48
C ASN A 19 16.08 -8.43 -5.47
N GLU A 20 14.92 -8.63 -4.84
CA GLU A 20 13.91 -7.59 -4.68
C GLU A 20 14.44 -6.41 -3.85
N ALA A 21 15.20 -6.68 -2.78
CA ALA A 21 15.84 -5.64 -1.99
C ALA A 21 16.76 -4.77 -2.85
N MET A 22 17.59 -5.39 -3.69
CA MET A 22 18.50 -4.66 -4.59
C MET A 22 17.75 -3.88 -5.68
N LEU A 23 16.59 -4.37 -6.14
CA LEU A 23 15.79 -3.70 -7.16
C LEU A 23 15.03 -2.49 -6.60
N LEU A 24 14.39 -2.66 -5.44
CA LEU A 24 13.46 -1.68 -4.88
C LEU A 24 14.10 -0.69 -3.92
N CYS A 25 15.22 -1.04 -3.30
CA CYS A 25 15.83 -0.25 -2.24
C CYS A 25 17.22 0.24 -2.66
N PRO A 26 17.40 1.54 -2.98
CA PRO A 26 18.72 2.10 -3.27
C PRO A 26 19.73 1.86 -2.15
N SER A 27 19.28 1.87 -0.89
CA SER A 27 20.12 1.60 0.29
C SER A 27 20.64 0.16 0.39
N ALA A 28 20.11 -0.77 -0.41
CA ALA A 28 20.60 -2.14 -0.49
C ALA A 28 21.67 -2.33 -1.60
N LEU A 29 21.90 -1.31 -2.44
CA LEU A 29 22.92 -1.32 -3.49
C LEU A 29 24.30 -1.03 -2.87
N GLY A 30 24.99 -2.07 -2.45
CA GLY A 30 26.32 -1.98 -1.88
C GLY A 30 26.77 -3.28 -1.21
N ASP A 31 27.93 -3.21 -0.56
CA ASP A 31 28.52 -4.30 0.21
C ASP A 31 27.87 -4.40 1.60
N VAL A 32 26.55 -4.55 1.57
CA VAL A 32 25.66 -4.68 2.73
C VAL A 32 25.39 -6.16 2.94
N LEU A 33 25.38 -6.60 4.20
CA LEU A 33 25.17 -8.01 4.53
C LEU A 33 23.75 -8.44 4.13
N GLU A 34 23.57 -9.71 3.74
CA GLU A 34 22.27 -10.22 3.26
C GLU A 34 21.13 -9.92 4.23
N ARG A 35 21.32 -10.19 5.52
CA ARG A 35 20.34 -9.89 6.57
C ARG A 35 19.94 -8.40 6.65
N GLU A 36 20.89 -7.50 6.36
CA GLU A 36 20.66 -6.05 6.39
C GLU A 36 19.86 -5.62 5.15
N LYS A 37 20.16 -6.20 3.98
CA LYS A 37 19.36 -6.00 2.76
C LYS A 37 17.91 -6.45 2.96
N LEU A 38 17.70 -7.61 3.60
CA LEU A 38 16.37 -8.11 3.93
C LEU A 38 15.65 -7.21 4.94
N GLN A 39 16.35 -6.69 5.96
CA GLN A 39 15.77 -5.74 6.91
C GLN A 39 15.38 -4.41 6.24
N ILE A 40 16.19 -3.92 5.30
CA ILE A 40 15.88 -2.73 4.48
C ILE A 40 14.60 -2.98 3.67
N LEU A 41 14.51 -4.12 2.98
CA LEU A 41 13.32 -4.49 2.21
C LEU A 41 12.09 -4.60 3.12
N TYR A 42 12.21 -5.27 4.27
CA TYR A 42 11.14 -5.41 5.25
C TYR A 42 10.61 -4.05 5.70
N ASN A 43 11.50 -3.11 6.03
CA ASN A 43 11.11 -1.75 6.43
C ASN A 43 10.40 -1.00 5.28
N THR A 44 10.84 -1.18 4.03
CA THR A 44 10.21 -0.58 2.85
C THR A 44 8.82 -1.15 2.61
N LEU A 45 8.69 -2.48 2.59
CA LEU A 45 7.40 -3.16 2.43
C LEU A 45 6.43 -2.82 3.57
N GLN A 46 6.91 -2.67 4.80
CA GLN A 46 6.08 -2.23 5.93
C GLN A 46 5.48 -0.83 5.70
N LYS A 47 6.25 0.11 5.14
CA LYS A 47 5.74 1.45 4.79
C LYS A 47 4.70 1.38 3.67
N ILE A 48 4.94 0.55 2.65
CA ILE A 48 4.00 0.31 1.55
C ILE A 48 2.69 -0.26 2.08
N VAL A 49 2.75 -1.32 2.90
CA VAL A 49 1.57 -1.95 3.52
C VAL A 49 0.80 -0.96 4.39
N LYS A 50 1.48 -0.11 5.17
CA LYS A 50 0.82 0.94 5.96
C LYS A 50 0.08 1.94 5.08
N LEU A 51 0.72 2.45 4.03
CA LEU A 51 0.09 3.38 3.09
C LEU A 51 -1.13 2.75 2.40
N LEU A 52 -0.95 1.55 1.84
CA LEU A 52 -2.01 0.81 1.18
C LEU A 52 -3.15 0.49 2.15
N GLY A 53 -2.84 0.16 3.40
CA GLY A 53 -3.84 -0.06 4.44
C GLY A 53 -4.67 1.18 4.72
N VAL A 54 -4.05 2.37 4.80
CA VAL A 54 -4.79 3.64 4.92
C VAL A 54 -5.67 3.86 3.70
N LEU A 55 -5.14 3.71 2.49
CA LEU A 55 -5.90 3.92 1.26
C LEU A 55 -7.04 2.90 1.08
N ASN A 56 -6.85 1.66 1.53
CA ASN A 56 -7.84 0.59 1.45
C ASN A 56 -8.98 0.77 2.46
N HIS A 57 -8.69 1.25 3.67
CA HIS A 57 -9.71 1.42 4.71
C HIS A 57 -10.33 2.82 4.74
N CYS A 58 -9.69 3.82 4.13
CA CYS A 58 -10.26 5.17 4.04
C CYS A 58 -11.48 5.19 3.12
N ASN A 59 -12.56 5.82 3.60
CA ASN A 59 -13.70 6.18 2.77
C ASN A 59 -13.39 7.45 1.98
N LEU A 60 -12.69 7.27 0.86
CA LEU A 60 -12.23 8.35 0.00
C LEU A 60 -13.39 9.15 -0.61
N GLU A 61 -14.55 8.54 -0.82
CA GLU A 61 -15.75 9.21 -1.33
C GLU A 61 -16.29 10.21 -0.31
N MET A 62 -16.41 9.80 0.96
CA MET A 62 -16.82 10.71 2.04
C MET A 62 -15.82 11.84 2.23
N HIS A 63 -14.52 11.53 2.20
CA HIS A 63 -13.47 12.55 2.30
C HIS A 63 -13.55 13.58 1.15
N TYR A 64 -13.87 13.14 -0.08
CA TYR A 64 -14.10 14.04 -1.20
C TYR A 64 -15.28 15.00 -0.95
N VAL A 65 -16.40 14.49 -0.44
CA VAL A 65 -17.59 15.32 -0.12
C VAL A 65 -17.27 16.34 0.98
N GLU A 66 -16.57 15.92 2.05
CA GLU A 66 -16.17 16.80 3.16
C GLU A 66 -15.31 17.97 2.69
N ILE A 67 -14.35 17.71 1.78
CA ILE A 67 -13.50 18.77 1.22
C ILE A 67 -14.32 19.74 0.37
N TYR A 68 -15.25 19.27 -0.46
CA TYR A 68 -16.14 20.16 -1.23
C TYR A 68 -17.00 21.05 -0.31
N HIS A 69 -17.47 20.50 0.80
CA HIS A 69 -18.23 21.26 1.80
C HIS A 69 -17.39 22.39 2.44
N VAL A 70 -16.15 22.09 2.84
CA VAL A 70 -15.22 23.11 3.39
C VAL A 70 -14.96 24.23 2.39
N PHE A 71 -14.81 23.89 1.11
CA PHE A 71 -14.57 24.88 0.06
C PHE A 71 -15.81 25.71 -0.29
N GLY A 72 -17.01 25.24 0.09
CA GLY A 72 -18.29 25.97 0.00
C GLY A 72 -18.20 27.42 0.46
N PHE A 73 -17.43 27.68 1.52
CA PHE A 73 -17.17 29.01 2.07
C PHE A 73 -16.69 30.01 1.01
N TYR A 74 -15.73 29.63 0.17
CA TYR A 74 -15.15 30.50 -0.86
C TYR A 74 -16.08 30.73 -2.05
N PHE A 75 -17.11 29.90 -2.21
CA PHE A 75 -18.10 30.07 -3.26
C PHE A 75 -19.19 31.09 -2.87
N THR A 76 -19.43 31.27 -1.57
CA THR A 76 -20.43 32.19 -1.00
C THR A 76 -19.93 33.61 -0.69
N GLU A 77 -18.62 33.88 -0.74
CA GLU A 77 -18.06 35.21 -0.43
C GLU A 77 -18.42 36.29 -1.49
N LYS A 78 -18.61 37.53 -1.02
CA LYS A 78 -19.07 38.71 -1.80
C LYS A 78 -18.09 39.13 -2.91
N ASP A 79 -18.62 39.85 -3.89
CA ASP A 79 -17.86 40.50 -4.96
C ASP A 79 -16.74 41.40 -4.40
N GLY A 80 -15.50 40.92 -4.52
CA GLY A 80 -14.29 41.57 -4.03
C GLY A 80 -13.09 40.61 -3.93
N GLU A 81 -13.36 39.33 -3.62
CA GLU A 81 -12.33 38.30 -3.47
C GLU A 81 -12.16 37.39 -4.72
N LYS A 82 -12.50 37.88 -5.92
CA LYS A 82 -12.52 37.08 -7.17
C LYS A 82 -11.21 36.31 -7.42
N ARG A 83 -10.05 36.92 -7.15
CA ARG A 83 -8.74 36.27 -7.34
C ARG A 83 -8.51 35.12 -6.36
N LYS A 84 -8.96 35.25 -5.11
CA LYS A 84 -8.83 34.22 -4.06
C LYS A 84 -9.81 33.07 -4.33
N LYS A 85 -11.05 33.40 -4.67
CA LYS A 85 -12.06 32.43 -5.14
C LYS A 85 -11.56 31.62 -6.32
N ARG A 86 -10.99 32.27 -7.35
CA ARG A 86 -10.41 31.59 -8.51
C ARG A 86 -9.28 30.63 -8.12
N LYS A 87 -8.28 31.10 -7.36
CA LYS A 87 -7.16 30.25 -6.91
C LYS A 87 -7.63 29.04 -6.09
N MET A 88 -8.66 29.23 -5.27
CA MET A 88 -9.20 28.15 -4.45
C MET A 88 -10.02 27.16 -5.28
N SER A 89 -10.70 27.64 -6.33
CA SER A 89 -11.40 26.79 -7.29
C SER A 89 -10.42 25.92 -8.08
N GLU A 90 -9.31 26.50 -8.57
CA GLU A 90 -8.24 25.76 -9.26
C GLU A 90 -7.68 24.65 -8.36
N ARG A 91 -7.39 24.93 -7.08
CA ARG A 91 -6.93 23.91 -6.13
C ARG A 91 -7.95 22.81 -5.86
N LEU A 92 -9.24 23.16 -5.79
CA LEU A 92 -10.30 22.18 -5.59
C LEU A 92 -10.44 21.27 -6.80
N GLU A 93 -10.27 21.82 -8.00
CA GLU A 93 -10.28 21.07 -9.25
C GLU A 93 -9.11 20.08 -9.31
N ASP A 94 -7.89 20.52 -9.01
CA ASP A 94 -6.70 19.65 -8.92
C ASP A 94 -6.91 18.52 -7.91
N TYR A 95 -7.43 18.86 -6.72
CA TYR A 95 -7.75 17.89 -5.68
C TYR A 95 -8.83 16.90 -6.14
N GLY A 96 -9.88 17.40 -6.80
CA GLY A 96 -10.97 16.57 -7.27
C GLY A 96 -10.56 15.60 -8.37
N GLN A 97 -9.70 16.03 -9.29
CA GLN A 97 -9.09 15.14 -10.28
C GLN A 97 -8.26 14.04 -9.60
N PHE A 98 -7.42 14.41 -8.63
CA PHE A 98 -6.64 13.45 -7.86
C PHE A 98 -7.52 12.42 -7.15
N MET A 99 -8.55 12.86 -6.42
CA MET A 99 -9.46 11.96 -5.71
C MET A 99 -10.25 11.06 -6.65
N TYR A 100 -10.71 11.59 -7.78
CA TYR A 100 -11.39 10.81 -8.81
C TYR A 100 -10.52 9.64 -9.30
N HIS A 101 -9.24 9.89 -9.57
CA HIS A 101 -8.31 8.83 -9.94
C HIS A 101 -8.09 7.83 -8.81
N LEU A 102 -7.93 8.31 -7.58
CA LEU A 102 -7.67 7.47 -6.42
C LEU A 102 -8.85 6.52 -6.10
N VAL A 103 -10.09 7.02 -6.16
CA VAL A 103 -11.30 6.21 -5.98
C VAL A 103 -11.41 5.13 -7.05
N ARG A 104 -11.10 5.45 -8.31
CA ARG A 104 -11.09 4.46 -9.40
C ARG A 104 -10.01 3.38 -9.25
N MET A 105 -8.96 3.66 -8.49
CA MET A 105 -7.92 2.69 -8.18
C MET A 105 -8.24 1.82 -6.95
N LYS A 106 -9.42 1.95 -6.33
CA LYS A 106 -9.76 1.26 -5.07
C LYS A 106 -9.55 -0.26 -5.15
N SER A 107 -10.02 -0.90 -6.22
CA SER A 107 -9.82 -2.34 -6.41
C SER A 107 -8.34 -2.70 -6.53
N VAL A 108 -7.56 -1.94 -7.29
CA VAL A 108 -6.11 -2.15 -7.43
C VAL A 108 -5.40 -1.98 -6.09
N ILE A 109 -5.77 -0.94 -5.33
CA ILE A 109 -5.23 -0.68 -3.99
C ILE A 109 -5.55 -1.84 -3.04
N ALA A 110 -6.77 -2.38 -3.07
CA ALA A 110 -7.18 -3.51 -2.22
C ALA A 110 -6.39 -4.78 -2.55
N HIS A 111 -6.28 -5.12 -3.85
CA HIS A 111 -5.50 -6.28 -4.29
C HIS A 111 -4.01 -6.12 -3.96
N TYR A 112 -3.46 -4.92 -4.18
CA TYR A 112 -2.06 -4.66 -3.88
C TYR A 112 -1.80 -4.67 -2.37
N TYR A 113 -2.72 -4.16 -1.56
CA TYR A 113 -2.65 -4.26 -0.10
C TYR A 113 -2.58 -5.72 0.35
N ALA A 114 -3.50 -6.57 -0.12
CA ALA A 114 -3.54 -7.99 0.23
C ALA A 114 -2.26 -8.71 -0.21
N TYR A 115 -1.79 -8.46 -1.43
CA TYR A 115 -0.53 -8.99 -1.94
C TYR A 115 0.65 -8.56 -1.06
N SER A 116 0.84 -7.26 -0.86
CA SER A 116 1.97 -6.73 -0.09
C SER A 116 1.96 -7.19 1.35
N LEU A 117 0.77 -7.36 1.94
CA LEU A 117 0.61 -7.88 3.30
C LEU A 117 1.09 -9.33 3.39
N GLN A 118 0.69 -10.18 2.45
CA GLN A 118 1.15 -11.56 2.39
C GLN A 118 2.65 -11.64 2.09
N HIS A 119 3.13 -10.80 1.18
CA HIS A 119 4.54 -10.71 0.80
C HIS A 119 5.44 -10.33 1.97
N LEU A 120 5.03 -9.33 2.74
CA LEU A 120 5.72 -8.89 3.96
C LEU A 120 5.79 -10.01 5.01
N ARG A 121 4.72 -10.81 5.17
CA ARG A 121 4.70 -11.97 6.08
C ARG A 121 5.64 -13.09 5.61
N SER A 122 5.69 -13.36 4.31
CA SER A 122 6.64 -14.32 3.76
C SER A 122 8.09 -13.89 3.99
N LEU A 123 8.38 -12.59 3.86
CA LEU A 123 9.69 -12.04 4.18
C LEU A 123 10.00 -12.16 5.68
N GLU A 124 9.06 -11.82 6.56
CA GLU A 124 9.22 -12.00 8.01
C GLU A 124 9.54 -13.46 8.37
N HIS A 125 8.80 -14.41 7.80
CA HIS A 125 9.07 -15.83 8.01
C HIS A 125 10.47 -16.24 7.54
N THR A 126 10.86 -15.80 6.33
CA THR A 126 12.19 -16.08 5.77
C THR A 126 13.30 -15.51 6.64
N MET A 127 13.14 -14.27 7.11
CA MET A 127 14.12 -13.65 8.00
C MET A 127 14.24 -14.37 9.34
N GLU A 128 13.14 -14.85 9.91
CA GLU A 128 13.17 -15.62 11.16
C GLU A 128 13.80 -17.02 10.99
N LEU A 129 13.62 -17.64 9.82
CA LEU A 129 14.21 -18.94 9.51
C LEU A 129 15.75 -18.85 9.39
N TYR A 130 16.25 -17.85 8.66
CA TYR A 130 17.68 -17.73 8.34
C TYR A 130 18.47 -16.84 9.32
N TYR A 131 17.81 -15.87 9.96
CA TYR A 131 18.44 -14.88 10.85
C TYR A 131 17.59 -14.65 12.12
N PRO A 132 17.41 -15.68 12.95
CA PRO A 132 16.50 -15.63 14.09
C PRO A 132 16.83 -14.50 15.06
N GLY A 133 15.81 -13.72 15.44
CA GLY A 133 15.95 -12.61 16.39
C GLY A 133 16.59 -11.33 15.82
N TYR A 134 17.00 -11.32 14.55
CA TYR A 134 17.55 -10.13 13.91
C TYR A 134 16.45 -9.12 13.51
N LEU A 135 15.26 -9.62 13.16
CA LEU A 135 14.17 -8.78 12.65
C LEU A 135 13.72 -7.74 13.67
N GLN A 136 13.87 -6.48 13.29
CA GLN A 136 13.39 -5.33 14.07
C GLN A 136 12.03 -4.85 13.56
N ASN A 137 11.26 -4.18 14.44
CA ASN A 137 9.97 -3.55 14.10
C ASN A 137 8.91 -4.52 13.51
N ARG A 138 8.76 -5.70 14.14
CA ARG A 138 7.74 -6.69 13.76
C ARG A 138 6.34 -6.07 13.67
N MET A 139 5.49 -6.65 12.82
CA MET A 139 4.10 -6.24 12.61
C MET A 139 3.24 -6.54 13.85
N LYS A 140 3.40 -5.80 14.95
CA LYS A 140 2.56 -5.97 16.15
C LYS A 140 1.14 -5.41 15.97
N ASP A 141 0.92 -4.55 14.97
CA ASP A 141 -0.29 -3.69 14.89
C ASP A 141 -1.16 -3.88 13.62
N ILE A 142 -0.84 -4.83 12.74
CA ILE A 142 -1.60 -5.01 11.48
C ILE A 142 -2.51 -6.24 11.61
N PRO A 143 -3.85 -6.09 11.52
CA PRO A 143 -4.79 -7.19 11.65
C PRO A 143 -4.47 -8.35 10.70
N ARG A 144 -4.60 -9.58 11.21
CA ARG A 144 -4.65 -10.77 10.34
C ARG A 144 -5.98 -10.77 9.59
N GLU A 145 -6.05 -10.13 8.43
CA GLU A 145 -7.24 -10.27 7.59
C GLU A 145 -7.44 -11.74 7.20
N GLN A 146 -8.67 -12.20 7.41
CA GLN A 146 -9.18 -13.48 6.94
C GLN A 146 -9.17 -13.45 5.41
N LYS A 147 -8.85 -14.60 4.80
CA LYS A 147 -8.83 -14.78 3.35
C LYS A 147 -10.10 -14.16 2.75
N MET A 148 -9.95 -13.13 1.91
CA MET A 148 -11.04 -12.69 1.05
C MET A 148 -11.31 -13.84 0.07
N ASP A 149 -12.50 -14.42 0.12
CA ASP A 149 -13.04 -15.27 -0.95
C ASP A 149 -13.30 -14.38 -2.17
N ILE A 150 -12.26 -14.12 -2.95
CA ILE A 150 -12.35 -13.47 -4.25
C ILE A 150 -12.83 -14.53 -5.23
N LEU A 151 -14.11 -14.92 -5.17
CA LEU A 151 -14.77 -15.77 -6.17
C LEU A 151 -16.31 -15.82 -5.98
N LYS A 152 -16.97 -14.67 -5.81
CA LYS A 152 -18.44 -14.58 -5.88
C LYS A 152 -18.96 -13.24 -6.42
N GLU A 153 -18.48 -12.80 -7.59
CA GLU A 153 -19.12 -11.71 -8.32
C GLU A 153 -19.06 -11.95 -9.84
N GLU A 154 -19.42 -13.14 -10.34
CA GLU A 154 -19.74 -13.32 -11.78
C GLU A 154 -20.87 -14.32 -12.07
N THR A 155 -21.68 -14.70 -11.08
CA THR A 155 -22.89 -15.50 -11.35
C THR A 155 -24.01 -15.09 -10.40
N GLU A 156 -24.70 -14.00 -10.73
CA GLU A 156 -26.14 -13.80 -10.46
C GLU A 156 -26.57 -12.40 -10.91
N LYS A 157 -26.97 -12.29 -12.18
CA LYS A 157 -28.26 -11.74 -12.69
C LYS A 157 -28.14 -11.22 -14.12
#